data_AF-A0A0N4W7U2-F1
#
_entry.id   AF-A0A0N4W7U2-F1
#
_cell.length_a   1.000
_cell.length_b   1.000
_cell.length_c   1.000
_cell.angle_alpha   90.00
_cell.angle_beta   90.00
_cell.angle_gamma   90.00
#
_symmetry.space_group_name_H-M   'P 1'
#
loop_
_entity.id
_entity.type
_entity.pdbx_description
1 polymer ?
#
loop_
_entity_poly.entity_id
_entity_poly.type
_entity_poly.pdbx_seq_one_letter_code
_entity_poly.pdbx_strand_id
1 'polypeptide(L)'
;MGLDVPVDFPANKLKSGAGDAVLYVLDALADAALIHIDFRWQKMIPPEREDEDVAVDQEDEDDDEVSEAEEEDYIDEDEGVFVDLSAPLNNENQENPMQAVLHSNTDATSWYEEVERVTPLLKITIRQDAKDWRMHLEQMGTLHKAMSELVDELNPKLEEIADEVEKSLERIETRERTLNQQLGVWMGRYKESQDARAEVRERYKSASGGVTERTATLQRISEDIDQIKMQIEEQGAKTSDGAPMMKVKQAILKIEEEIQRMNVQIGVLEQNLLQTQLKERVSYAAEAYGVA
;
A
#
# COMPACT_ATOMS: atom_id res chain seq x y z
N MET A 1 30.52 0.32 22.66
CA MET A 1 30.63 1.32 21.59
C MET A 1 29.30 2.06 21.54
N GLY A 2 29.30 3.38 21.68
CA GLY A 2 28.08 4.16 21.53
C GLY A 2 27.65 4.14 20.06
N LEU A 3 26.41 3.75 19.80
CA LEU A 3 25.80 3.88 18.48
C LEU A 3 25.57 5.37 18.24
N ASP A 4 26.49 5.99 17.51
CA ASP A 4 26.40 7.41 17.15
C ASP A 4 25.48 7.53 15.93
N VAL A 5 24.17 7.57 16.18
CA VAL A 5 23.18 7.84 15.14
C VAL A 5 23.23 9.33 14.83
N PRO A 6 23.54 9.75 13.58
CA PRO A 6 23.56 11.16 13.22
C PRO A 6 22.12 11.71 13.24
N VAL A 7 21.83 12.53 14.25
CA VAL A 7 20.52 13.12 14.48
C VAL A 7 20.56 14.61 14.18
N ASP A 8 19.92 15.05 13.09
CA ASP A 8 19.75 16.47 12.72
C ASP A 8 18.41 17.04 13.22
N PHE A 9 18.15 16.90 14.53
CA PHE A 9 16.99 17.53 15.16
C PHE A 9 17.15 17.71 16.68
N PRO A 10 16.52 18.74 17.27
CA PRO A 10 16.60 18.97 18.71
C PRO A 10 15.83 17.90 19.50
N ALA A 11 16.38 17.47 20.64
CA ALA A 11 15.85 16.40 21.51
C ALA A 11 14.39 16.62 21.98
N ASN A 12 13.87 17.85 21.92
CA ASN A 12 12.48 18.13 22.24
C ASN A 12 11.49 17.47 21.26
N LYS A 13 11.89 17.14 20.03
CA LYS A 13 11.02 16.45 19.06
C LYS A 13 10.81 14.97 19.41
N LEU A 14 11.69 14.37 20.21
CA LEU A 14 11.55 12.98 20.66
C LEU A 14 10.59 12.83 21.87
N LYS A 15 10.32 13.92 22.59
CA LYS A 15 9.42 13.90 23.77
C LYS A 15 7.97 13.54 23.42
N SER A 16 7.55 13.77 22.18
CA SER A 16 6.19 13.49 21.74
C SER A 16 5.90 11.98 21.60
N GLY A 17 6.93 11.12 21.58
CA GLY A 17 6.78 9.66 21.42
C GLY A 17 6.21 9.21 20.07
N ALA A 18 5.89 10.14 19.17
CA ALA A 18 5.34 9.88 17.85
C ALA A 18 5.79 10.99 16.89
N GLY A 19 5.99 10.64 15.62
CA GLY A 19 6.37 11.56 14.55
C GLY A 19 7.68 11.15 13.85
N ASP A 20 7.98 11.87 12.77
CA ASP A 20 9.06 11.57 11.83
C ASP A 20 10.44 11.43 12.49
N ALA A 21 10.75 12.33 13.44
CA ALA A 21 12.00 12.28 14.20
C ALA A 21 12.12 11.04 15.11
N VAL A 22 10.99 10.50 15.60
CA VAL A 22 10.99 9.28 16.43
C VAL A 22 11.10 8.04 15.53
N LEU A 23 10.41 8.04 14.39
CA LEU A 23 10.49 6.96 13.41
C LEU A 23 11.90 6.82 12.84
N TYR A 24 12.56 7.91 12.49
CA TYR A 24 13.94 7.90 11.99
C TYR A 24 14.93 7.28 13.00
N VAL A 25 14.78 7.58 14.29
CA VAL A 25 15.64 6.97 15.34
C VAL A 25 15.35 5.47 15.49
N LEU A 26 14.07 5.08 15.46
CA LEU A 26 13.68 3.68 15.56
C LEU A 26 14.17 2.86 14.37
N ASP A 27 14.08 3.40 13.16
CA ASP A 27 14.56 2.79 11.93
C ASP A 27 16.08 2.59 11.96
N ALA A 28 16.84 3.65 12.28
CA ALA A 28 18.30 3.58 12.40
C ALA A 28 18.76 2.61 13.50
N LEU A 29 18.04 2.52 14.62
CA LEU A 29 18.33 1.56 15.69
C LEU A 29 17.95 0.14 15.28
N ALA A 30 16.87 -0.05 14.54
CA ALA A 30 16.47 -1.34 14.00
C ALA A 30 17.52 -1.86 13.01
N ASP A 31 17.97 -1.03 12.07
CA ASP A 31 19.03 -1.37 11.13
C ASP A 31 20.34 -1.75 11.85
N ALA A 32 20.72 -0.97 12.86
CA ALA A 32 21.92 -1.28 13.64
C ALA A 32 21.78 -2.58 14.46
N ALA A 33 20.58 -2.88 14.95
CA ALA A 33 20.29 -4.14 15.63
C ALA A 33 20.32 -5.32 14.65
N LEU A 34 19.77 -5.15 13.44
CA LEU A 34 19.81 -6.17 12.39
C LEU A 34 21.24 -6.47 11.94
N ILE A 35 22.09 -5.44 11.84
CA ILE A 35 23.53 -5.59 11.57
C ILE A 35 24.22 -6.36 12.70
N HIS A 36 23.93 -6.05 13.98
CA HIS A 36 24.55 -6.74 15.11
C HIS A 36 24.11 -8.22 15.24
N ILE A 37 22.93 -8.56 14.71
CA ILE A 37 22.38 -9.93 14.72
C ILE A 37 22.82 -10.70 13.46
N ASP A 38 23.61 -10.10 12.56
CA ASP A 38 23.96 -10.65 11.24
C ASP A 38 22.72 -11.15 10.48
N PHE A 39 21.64 -10.37 10.56
CA PHE A 39 20.36 -10.75 9.99
C PHE A 39 20.45 -10.83 8.46
N ARG A 40 20.05 -11.98 7.91
CA ARG A 40 19.91 -12.19 6.47
C ARG A 40 18.44 -12.29 6.13
N TRP A 41 18.02 -11.51 5.14
CA TRP A 41 16.69 -11.63 4.56
C TRP A 41 16.52 -13.04 3.98
N GLN A 42 15.65 -13.83 4.59
CA GLN A 42 15.25 -15.10 4.02
C GLN A 42 14.46 -14.82 2.74
N LYS A 43 14.80 -15.52 1.65
CA LYS A 43 14.09 -15.43 0.38
C LYS A 43 12.61 -15.75 0.64
N MET A 44 11.73 -14.76 0.46
CA MET A 44 10.30 -14.97 0.53
C MET A 44 9.94 -16.12 -0.41
N ILE A 45 9.31 -17.16 0.13
CA ILE A 45 8.70 -18.22 -0.66
C ILE A 45 7.30 -17.69 -1.01
N PRO A 46 7.03 -17.34 -2.28
CA PRO A 46 5.69 -16.93 -2.68
C PRO A 46 4.72 -18.08 -2.42
N PRO A 47 3.52 -17.85 -1.86
CA PRO A 47 2.50 -18.87 -1.82
C PRO A 47 2.18 -19.31 -3.26
N GLU A 48 1.99 -20.62 -3.48
CA GLU A 48 1.58 -21.17 -4.77
C GLU A 48 0.34 -20.41 -5.28
N ARG A 49 0.50 -19.71 -6.39
CA ARG A 49 -0.63 -19.20 -7.17
C ARG A 49 -1.24 -20.39 -7.87
N GLU A 50 -2.53 -20.65 -7.64
CA GLU A 50 -3.31 -21.45 -8.58
C GLU A 50 -3.37 -20.65 -9.89
N ASP A 51 -2.60 -21.10 -10.89
CA ASP A 51 -2.49 -20.46 -12.19
C ASP A 51 -3.80 -20.64 -12.98
N GLU A 52 -4.63 -19.60 -13.02
CA GLU A 52 -5.46 -19.31 -14.20
C GLU A 52 -4.66 -18.32 -15.06
N ASP A 53 -4.15 -18.82 -16.21
CA ASP A 53 -3.73 -18.17 -17.46
C ASP A 53 -3.27 -16.70 -17.37
N VAL A 54 -2.11 -16.28 -17.91
CA VAL A 54 -1.86 -16.08 -19.35
C VAL A 54 -0.34 -15.90 -19.58
N ALA A 55 0.12 -16.47 -20.68
CA ALA A 55 1.40 -16.34 -21.38
C ALA A 55 2.16 -14.99 -21.29
N VAL A 56 3.50 -15.04 -21.37
CA VAL A 56 4.32 -14.79 -22.58
C VAL A 56 5.80 -14.64 -22.16
N ASP A 57 6.65 -15.42 -22.83
CA ASP A 57 8.10 -15.32 -23.06
C ASP A 57 8.93 -14.23 -22.37
N GLN A 58 10.03 -14.66 -21.76
CA GLN A 58 11.37 -14.27 -22.21
C GLN A 58 12.46 -15.19 -21.66
N GLU A 59 13.00 -16.00 -22.57
CA GLU A 59 14.42 -16.37 -22.75
C GLU A 59 15.35 -16.24 -21.53
N ASP A 60 15.66 -17.41 -20.97
CA ASP A 60 16.85 -17.68 -20.17
C ASP A 60 18.05 -17.91 -21.12
N GLU A 61 19.14 -17.16 -20.92
CA GLU A 61 20.49 -17.52 -21.36
C GLU A 61 21.49 -17.25 -20.22
N ASP A 62 22.18 -18.33 -19.84
CA ASP A 62 23.53 -18.42 -19.25
C ASP A 62 23.73 -17.80 -17.83
N ASP A 63 24.46 -18.40 -16.88
CA ASP A 63 25.70 -19.16 -16.99
C ASP A 63 25.94 -19.97 -15.70
N ASP A 64 26.72 -21.03 -15.86
CA ASP A 64 27.22 -21.98 -14.86
C ASP A 64 28.03 -21.31 -13.73
N GLU A 65 27.92 -21.83 -12.50
CA GLU A 65 29.13 -22.13 -11.71
C GLU A 65 28.90 -23.18 -10.63
N VAL A 66 29.72 -24.23 -10.70
CA VAL A 66 29.78 -25.40 -9.84
C VAL A 66 30.78 -25.14 -8.71
N SER A 67 30.41 -25.35 -7.44
CA SER A 67 31.31 -25.75 -6.34
C SER A 67 30.49 -26.10 -5.10
N GLU A 68 30.89 -26.93 -4.15
CA GLU A 68 31.87 -28.01 -4.02
C GLU A 68 31.29 -28.85 -2.87
N ALA A 69 31.41 -30.17 -2.98
CA ALA A 69 30.89 -31.11 -2.01
C ALA A 69 31.74 -31.15 -0.73
N GLU A 70 31.09 -31.14 0.43
CA GLU A 70 31.65 -31.68 1.67
C GLU A 70 30.59 -32.59 2.31
N GLU A 71 30.86 -33.90 2.22
CA GLU A 71 30.10 -35.01 2.78
C GLU A 71 30.90 -35.48 4.01
N GLU A 72 30.36 -35.28 5.23
CA GLU A 72 31.00 -35.70 6.48
C GLU A 72 30.64 -37.17 6.80
N ASP A 73 31.64 -38.05 6.74
CA ASP A 73 31.60 -39.45 7.13
C ASP A 73 31.42 -39.62 8.66
N TYR A 74 30.36 -40.32 9.06
CA TYR A 74 30.20 -40.86 10.42
C TYR A 74 30.92 -42.21 10.52
N ILE A 75 31.96 -42.30 11.37
CA ILE A 75 32.60 -43.57 11.75
C ILE A 75 31.90 -44.12 13.00
N ASP A 76 31.19 -45.23 12.83
CA ASP A 76 30.65 -46.10 13.89
C ASP A 76 31.42 -47.43 13.84
N GLU A 77 32.39 -47.62 14.74
CA GLU A 77 33.12 -48.88 14.91
C GLU A 77 32.85 -49.44 16.31
N ASP A 78 31.76 -50.22 16.41
CA ASP A 78 31.47 -51.13 17.52
C ASP A 78 32.31 -52.41 17.35
N GLU A 79 33.54 -52.40 17.89
CA GLU A 79 34.47 -53.54 17.84
C GLU A 79 34.10 -54.60 18.89
N GLY A 80 33.14 -55.46 18.53
CA GLY A 80 32.81 -56.68 19.25
C GLY A 80 33.92 -57.74 19.12
N VAL A 81 34.67 -57.96 20.19
CA VAL A 81 35.68 -59.03 20.28
C VAL A 81 35.02 -60.41 20.20
N PHE A 82 35.06 -61.02 19.01
CA PHE A 82 34.66 -62.40 18.76
C PHE A 82 35.84 -63.34 18.99
N VAL A 83 35.79 -64.12 20.08
CA VAL A 83 36.80 -65.15 20.38
C VAL A 83 36.43 -66.43 19.63
N ASP A 84 37.18 -66.75 18.57
CA ASP A 84 37.04 -67.99 17.80
C ASP A 84 37.61 -69.18 18.57
N LEU A 85 36.76 -70.17 18.84
CA LEU A 85 37.01 -71.36 19.66
C LEU A 85 37.28 -72.61 18.79
N SER A 86 37.95 -72.46 17.65
CA SER A 86 38.26 -73.56 16.72
C SER A 86 39.77 -73.82 16.56
N ALA A 87 40.33 -74.59 17.51
CA ALA A 87 41.70 -75.09 17.47
C ALA A 87 41.90 -76.23 16.46
N PRO A 88 43.09 -76.37 15.83
CA PRO A 88 43.58 -77.65 15.33
C PRO A 88 44.31 -78.42 16.43
N LEU A 89 43.89 -79.68 16.64
CA LEU A 89 44.51 -80.69 17.49
C LEU A 89 46.01 -80.86 17.18
N ASN A 90 46.87 -80.58 18.15
CA ASN A 90 48.18 -81.23 18.24
C ASN A 90 48.15 -82.19 19.43
N ASN A 91 47.82 -83.44 19.14
CA ASN A 91 47.64 -84.51 20.11
C ASN A 91 48.95 -85.29 20.25
N GLU A 92 49.86 -84.84 21.11
CA GLU A 92 50.95 -85.69 21.59
C GLU A 92 51.21 -85.44 23.09
N ASN A 93 50.89 -86.46 23.90
CA ASN A 93 51.33 -86.68 25.28
C ASN A 93 51.16 -85.53 26.28
N GLN A 94 49.97 -85.41 26.87
CA GLN A 94 49.86 -84.92 28.25
C GLN A 94 49.04 -85.89 29.08
N GLU A 95 49.72 -86.49 30.06
CA GLU A 95 49.12 -87.22 31.17
C GLU A 95 47.97 -86.39 31.77
N ASN A 96 46.79 -87.00 31.89
CA ASN A 96 45.58 -86.37 32.41
C ASN A 96 45.83 -85.61 33.74
N PRO A 97 45.85 -84.26 33.77
CA PRO A 97 46.03 -83.50 35.00
C PRO A 97 44.84 -83.63 35.96
N MET A 98 43.70 -84.16 35.48
CA MET A 98 42.51 -84.41 36.30
C MET A 98 42.63 -85.60 37.26
N GLN A 99 43.50 -86.58 36.99
CA GLN A 99 43.65 -87.75 37.88
C GLN A 99 44.60 -87.50 39.05
N ALA A 100 45.47 -86.49 38.97
CA ALA A 100 46.36 -86.09 40.06
C ALA A 100 45.63 -85.32 41.20
N VAL A 101 44.40 -84.84 40.97
CA VAL A 101 43.60 -84.08 41.95
C VAL A 101 42.70 -84.99 42.80
N LEU A 102 42.59 -86.29 42.49
CA LEU A 102 41.60 -87.18 43.13
C LEU A 102 42.06 -87.81 44.46
N HIS A 103 43.33 -87.70 44.84
CA HIS A 103 43.83 -88.22 46.11
C HIS A 103 44.44 -87.10 46.96
N SER A 104 43.72 -86.72 48.00
CA SER A 104 44.15 -85.74 48.99
C SER A 104 45.24 -86.35 49.90
N ASN A 105 46.51 -85.99 49.69
CA ASN A 105 47.60 -86.28 50.64
C ASN A 105 47.66 -85.25 51.77
N THR A 106 46.54 -84.62 52.12
CA THR A 106 46.48 -83.53 53.09
C THR A 106 46.08 -84.04 54.46
N ASP A 107 46.99 -83.90 55.42
CA ASP A 107 46.76 -84.18 56.84
C ASP A 107 45.78 -83.16 57.43
N ALA A 108 44.86 -83.61 58.30
CA ALA A 108 43.79 -82.77 58.85
C ALA A 108 44.35 -81.55 59.60
N THR A 109 45.50 -81.71 60.24
CA THR A 109 46.25 -80.65 60.92
C THR A 109 46.81 -79.62 59.94
N SER A 110 47.44 -80.08 58.84
CA SER A 110 47.96 -79.17 57.80
C SER A 110 46.86 -78.37 57.09
N TRP A 111 45.66 -78.96 56.96
CA TRP A 111 44.50 -78.25 56.39
C TRP A 111 43.97 -77.21 57.38
N TYR A 112 43.94 -77.51 58.67
CA TYR A 112 43.49 -76.57 59.70
C TYR A 112 44.42 -75.36 59.82
N GLU A 113 45.73 -75.59 59.76
CA GLU A 113 46.74 -74.51 59.74
C GLU A 113 46.61 -73.65 58.49
N GLU A 114 46.34 -74.26 57.33
CA GLU A 114 46.12 -73.53 56.08
C GLU A 114 44.80 -72.74 56.10
N VAL A 115 43.74 -73.29 56.67
CA VAL A 115 42.48 -72.57 56.91
C VAL A 115 42.71 -71.41 57.86
N GLU A 116 43.44 -71.59 58.96
CA GLU A 116 43.74 -70.51 59.91
C GLU A 116 44.61 -69.41 59.27
N ARG A 117 45.54 -69.79 58.38
CA ARG A 117 46.36 -68.87 57.58
C ARG A 117 45.53 -68.07 56.57
N VAL A 118 44.56 -68.71 55.91
CA VAL A 118 43.74 -68.11 54.85
C VAL A 118 42.48 -67.40 55.38
N THR A 119 42.02 -67.76 56.58
CA THR A 119 40.88 -67.10 57.26
C THR A 119 41.03 -65.57 57.36
N PRO A 120 42.17 -64.99 57.78
CA PRO A 120 42.33 -63.54 57.79
C PRO A 120 42.43 -62.93 56.38
N LEU A 121 42.83 -63.70 55.37
CA LEU A 121 42.87 -63.26 53.96
C LEU A 121 41.47 -63.27 53.32
N LEU A 122 40.57 -64.14 53.79
CA LEU A 122 39.16 -64.20 53.40
C LEU A 122 38.27 -63.24 54.18
N LYS A 123 38.81 -62.58 55.20
CA LYS A 123 38.10 -61.52 55.92
C LYS A 123 37.98 -60.32 55.01
N ILE A 124 36.92 -60.31 54.20
CA ILE A 124 36.50 -59.19 53.36
C ILE A 124 36.23 -58.02 54.29
N THR A 125 37.25 -57.20 54.50
CA THR A 125 37.08 -55.90 55.12
C THR A 125 36.59 -55.01 54.00
N ILE A 126 35.27 -54.76 53.99
CA ILE A 126 34.66 -53.73 53.13
C ILE A 126 35.28 -52.41 53.58
N ARG A 127 36.40 -52.04 52.98
CA ARG A 127 36.95 -50.70 53.11
C ARG A 127 35.99 -49.80 52.35
N GLN A 128 35.49 -48.76 53.00
CA GLN A 128 34.76 -47.69 52.34
C GLN A 128 35.73 -47.00 51.38
N ASP A 129 35.90 -47.57 50.20
CA ASP A 129 36.68 -47.00 49.12
C ASP A 129 35.74 -46.16 48.25
N ALA A 130 36.17 -44.96 47.85
CA ALA A 130 35.35 -44.03 47.05
C ALA A 130 34.98 -44.58 45.65
N LYS A 131 35.52 -45.76 45.29
CA LYS A 131 35.22 -46.56 44.10
C LYS A 131 34.15 -47.64 44.35
N ASP A 132 33.45 -47.60 45.48
CA ASP A 132 32.32 -48.50 45.71
C ASP A 132 31.14 -48.11 44.82
N TRP A 133 31.00 -48.80 43.68
CA TRP A 133 29.90 -48.63 42.74
C TRP A 133 28.53 -48.80 43.42
N ARG A 134 28.46 -49.51 44.55
CA ARG A 134 27.23 -49.67 45.34
C ARG A 134 26.80 -48.34 45.97
N MET A 135 27.75 -47.54 46.46
CA MET A 135 27.48 -46.21 46.99
C MET A 135 27.02 -45.26 45.88
N HIS A 136 27.64 -45.34 44.69
CA HIS A 136 27.21 -44.57 43.52
C HIS A 136 25.80 -44.99 43.04
N LEU A 137 25.48 -46.29 43.07
CA LEU A 137 24.15 -46.80 42.73
C LEU A 137 23.08 -46.35 43.73
N GLU A 138 23.40 -46.37 45.03
CA GLU A 138 22.51 -45.86 46.08
C GLU A 138 22.30 -44.34 45.96
N GLN A 139 23.36 -43.58 45.66
CA GLN A 139 23.28 -42.15 45.34
C GLN A 139 22.42 -41.89 44.10
N MET A 140 22.59 -42.66 43.03
CA MET A 140 21.76 -42.55 41.84
C MET A 140 20.28 -42.86 42.15
N GLY A 141 20.01 -43.86 42.98
CA GLY A 141 18.65 -44.18 43.43
C GLY A 141 18.00 -43.06 44.25
N THR A 142 18.76 -42.41 45.14
CA THR A 142 18.26 -41.27 45.92
C THR A 142 18.03 -40.03 45.05
N LEU A 143 18.93 -39.73 44.11
CA LEU A 143 18.76 -38.65 43.13
C LEU A 143 17.57 -38.91 42.20
N HIS A 144 17.39 -40.14 41.73
CA HIS A 144 16.24 -40.50 40.89
C HIS A 144 14.92 -40.32 41.65
N LYS A 145 14.86 -40.74 42.92
CA LYS A 145 13.69 -40.53 43.75
C LYS A 145 13.40 -39.05 43.98
N ALA A 146 14.42 -38.25 44.29
CA ALA A 146 14.27 -36.81 44.44
C ALA A 146 13.82 -36.13 43.13
N MET A 147 14.33 -36.58 41.98
CA MET A 147 13.89 -36.11 40.67
C MET A 147 12.42 -36.46 40.42
N SER A 148 12.00 -37.69 40.72
CA SER A 148 10.60 -38.12 40.56
C SER A 148 9.67 -37.28 41.43
N GLU A 149 10.02 -37.08 42.71
CA GLU A 149 9.23 -36.24 43.62
C GLU A 149 9.11 -34.80 43.13
N LEU A 150 10.18 -34.22 42.59
CA LEU A 150 10.17 -32.87 42.02
C LEU A 150 9.32 -32.80 40.75
N VAL A 151 9.39 -33.81 39.87
CA VAL A 151 8.56 -33.89 38.66
C VAL A 151 7.09 -34.03 39.03
N ASP A 152 6.77 -34.87 40.02
CA ASP A 152 5.41 -35.07 40.53
C ASP A 152 4.86 -33.79 41.19
N GLU A 153 5.72 -32.94 41.77
CA GLU A 153 5.33 -31.63 42.31
C GLU A 153 5.16 -30.55 41.22
N LEU A 154 6.03 -30.55 40.20
CA LEU A 154 6.05 -29.51 39.16
C LEU A 154 4.99 -29.73 38.08
N ASN A 155 4.73 -30.97 37.68
CA ASN A 155 3.71 -31.29 36.66
C ASN A 155 2.33 -30.67 36.94
N PRO A 156 1.73 -30.84 38.14
CA PRO A 156 0.41 -30.25 38.40
C PRO A 156 0.42 -28.72 38.37
N LYS A 157 1.53 -28.08 38.78
CA LYS A 157 1.66 -26.62 38.71
C LYS A 157 1.78 -26.13 37.26
N LEU A 158 2.49 -26.89 36.42
CA LEU A 158 2.62 -26.58 35.01
C LEU A 158 1.29 -26.78 34.26
N GLU A 159 0.56 -27.85 34.61
CA GLU A 159 -0.78 -28.12 34.08
C GLU A 159 -1.79 -27.04 34.50
N GLU A 160 -1.74 -26.57 35.75
CA GLU A 160 -2.56 -25.45 36.23
C GLU A 160 -2.29 -24.16 35.43
N ILE A 161 -1.02 -23.84 35.17
CA ILE A 161 -0.63 -22.67 34.36
C ILE A 161 -1.10 -22.86 32.91
N ALA A 162 -0.94 -24.05 32.33
CA ALA A 162 -1.39 -24.34 30.97
C ALA A 162 -2.91 -24.14 30.84
N ASP A 163 -3.67 -24.67 31.79
CA ASP A 163 -5.13 -24.50 31.89
C ASP A 163 -5.54 -23.03 32.04
N GLU A 164 -4.84 -22.26 32.87
CA GLU A 164 -5.12 -20.84 33.06
C GLU A 164 -4.85 -20.05 31.78
N VAL A 165 -3.74 -20.35 31.10
CA VAL A 165 -3.40 -19.75 29.80
C VAL A 165 -4.45 -20.11 28.75
N GLU A 166 -4.87 -21.38 28.66
CA GLU A 166 -5.90 -21.81 27.72
C GLU A 166 -7.23 -21.08 27.96
N LYS A 167 -7.70 -21.02 29.21
CA LYS A 167 -8.91 -20.25 29.57
C LYS A 167 -8.77 -18.76 29.24
N SER A 168 -7.57 -18.19 29.41
CA SER A 168 -7.31 -16.80 29.07
C SER A 168 -7.37 -16.56 27.56
N LEU A 169 -6.84 -17.50 26.77
CA LEU A 169 -6.86 -17.46 25.30
C LEU A 169 -8.29 -17.59 24.77
N GLU A 170 -9.09 -18.54 25.28
CA GLU A 170 -10.51 -18.66 24.91
C GLU A 170 -11.30 -17.38 25.23
N ARG A 171 -10.99 -16.75 26.37
CA ARG A 171 -11.60 -15.48 26.75
C ARG A 171 -11.18 -14.33 25.82
N ILE A 172 -9.92 -14.31 25.37
CA ILE A 172 -9.46 -13.34 24.38
C ILE A 172 -10.18 -13.58 23.06
N GLU A 173 -10.22 -14.83 22.57
CA GLU A 173 -10.85 -15.19 21.31
C GLU A 173 -12.35 -14.83 21.29
N THR A 174 -13.08 -15.13 22.37
CA THR A 174 -14.51 -14.77 22.48
C THR A 174 -14.72 -13.25 22.48
N ARG A 175 -13.81 -12.50 23.12
CA ARG A 175 -13.86 -11.04 23.13
C ARG A 175 -13.52 -10.46 21.76
N GLU A 176 -12.52 -10.99 21.08
CA GLU A 176 -12.15 -10.61 19.71
C GLU A 176 -13.28 -10.89 18.74
N ARG A 177 -13.90 -12.07 18.81
CA ARG A 177 -15.07 -12.42 17.98
C ARG A 177 -16.22 -11.43 18.19
N THR A 178 -16.50 -11.07 19.44
CA THR A 178 -17.54 -10.09 19.77
C THR A 178 -17.18 -8.69 19.25
N LEU A 179 -15.93 -8.27 19.42
CA LEU A 179 -15.45 -6.97 18.95
C LEU A 179 -15.48 -6.88 17.42
N ASN A 180 -15.04 -7.92 16.72
CA ASN A 180 -15.09 -8.02 15.27
C ASN A 180 -16.52 -7.99 14.75
N GLN A 181 -17.45 -8.69 15.41
CA GLN A 181 -18.87 -8.63 15.06
C GLN A 181 -19.44 -7.22 15.22
N GLN A 182 -19.14 -6.54 16.33
CA GLN A 182 -19.57 -5.16 16.57
C GLN A 182 -18.95 -4.20 15.56
N LEU A 183 -17.64 -4.31 15.30
CA LEU A 183 -16.93 -3.46 14.35
C LEU A 183 -17.43 -3.69 12.91
N GLY A 184 -17.76 -4.93 12.55
CA GLY A 184 -18.37 -5.25 11.26
C GLY A 184 -19.67 -4.49 11.01
N VAL A 185 -20.54 -4.37 12.02
CA VAL A 185 -21.77 -3.57 11.94
C VAL A 185 -21.46 -2.09 11.72
N TRP A 186 -20.50 -1.53 12.48
CA TRP A 186 -20.10 -0.12 12.31
C TRP A 186 -19.46 0.15 10.97
N MET A 187 -18.64 -0.77 10.46
CA MET A 187 -18.01 -0.67 9.15
C MET A 187 -19.05 -0.74 8.03
N GLY A 188 -20.07 -1.60 8.15
CA GLY A 188 -21.22 -1.63 7.25
C GLY A 188 -21.96 -0.29 7.21
N ARG A 189 -22.35 0.24 8.37
CA ARG A 189 -23.00 1.56 8.49
C ARG A 189 -22.13 2.70 7.95
N TYR A 190 -20.82 2.63 8.15
CA TYR A 190 -19.88 3.60 7.63
C TYR A 190 -19.86 3.58 6.09
N LYS A 191 -19.81 2.39 5.47
CA LYS A 191 -19.90 2.24 4.01
C LYS A 191 -21.23 2.78 3.48
N GLU A 192 -22.36 2.41 4.08
CA GLU A 192 -23.68 2.92 3.70
C GLU A 192 -23.74 4.45 3.77
N SER A 193 -23.21 5.05 4.84
CA SER A 193 -23.14 6.51 5.00
C SER A 193 -22.21 7.17 3.97
N GLN A 194 -21.08 6.52 3.65
CA GLN A 194 -20.15 6.98 2.63
C GLN A 194 -20.80 6.95 1.23
N ASP A 195 -21.51 5.88 0.90
CA ASP A 195 -22.22 5.73 -0.37
C ASP A 195 -23.35 6.76 -0.49
N ALA A 196 -24.13 6.96 0.57
CA ALA A 196 -25.17 8.01 0.60
C ALA A 196 -24.57 9.41 0.42
N ARG A 197 -23.40 9.68 1.02
CA ARG A 197 -22.68 10.96 0.81
C ARG A 197 -22.17 11.10 -0.61
N ALA A 198 -21.66 10.03 -1.22
CA ALA A 198 -21.22 10.04 -2.61
C ALA A 198 -22.39 10.31 -3.56
N GLU A 199 -23.55 9.68 -3.33
CA GLU A 199 -24.77 9.89 -4.09
C GLU A 199 -25.26 11.35 -4.00
N VAL A 200 -25.34 11.92 -2.79
CA VAL A 200 -25.74 13.32 -2.60
C VAL A 200 -24.74 14.27 -3.25
N ARG A 201 -23.45 13.98 -3.17
CA ARG A 201 -22.40 14.79 -3.80
C ARG A 201 -22.53 14.80 -5.31
N GLU A 202 -22.81 13.65 -5.92
CA GLU A 202 -23.02 13.57 -7.37
C GLU A 202 -24.29 14.30 -7.79
N ARG A 203 -25.41 14.12 -7.06
CA ARG A 203 -26.64 14.88 -7.30
C ARG A 203 -26.42 16.39 -7.22
N TYR A 204 -25.67 16.85 -6.20
CA TYR A 204 -25.31 18.26 -6.07
C TYR A 204 -24.45 18.74 -7.24
N LYS A 205 -23.46 17.95 -7.66
CA LYS A 205 -22.59 18.27 -8.80
C LYS A 205 -23.39 18.38 -10.10
N SER A 206 -24.29 17.44 -10.38
CA SER A 206 -25.17 17.49 -11.56
C SER A 206 -26.11 18.69 -11.50
N ALA A 207 -26.72 18.97 -10.34
CA ALA A 207 -27.60 20.13 -10.17
C ALA A 207 -26.84 21.46 -10.33
N SER A 208 -25.64 21.57 -9.74
CA SER A 208 -24.76 22.73 -9.88
C SER A 208 -24.37 22.96 -11.34
N GLY A 209 -23.99 21.89 -12.06
CA GLY A 209 -23.75 21.94 -13.51
C GLY A 209 -24.95 22.49 -14.27
N GLY A 210 -26.15 21.98 -14.00
CA GLY A 210 -27.38 22.48 -14.63
C GLY A 210 -27.69 23.94 -14.29
N VAL A 211 -27.40 24.40 -13.07
CA VAL A 211 -27.55 25.83 -12.70
C VAL A 211 -26.55 26.70 -13.45
N THR A 212 -25.29 26.27 -13.58
CA THR A 212 -24.28 27.02 -14.34
C THR A 212 -24.63 27.12 -15.82
N GLU A 213 -25.11 26.04 -16.43
CA GLU A 213 -25.57 26.03 -17.82
C GLU A 213 -26.76 26.99 -18.02
N ARG A 214 -27.78 26.90 -17.15
CA ARG A 214 -28.94 27.81 -17.21
C ARG A 214 -28.53 29.27 -17.01
N THR A 215 -27.58 29.54 -16.11
CA THR A 215 -27.04 30.89 -15.89
C THR A 215 -26.34 31.42 -17.14
N ALA A 216 -25.53 30.58 -17.81
CA ALA A 216 -24.88 30.94 -19.06
C ALA A 216 -25.91 31.21 -20.19
N THR A 217 -26.96 30.38 -20.29
CA THR A 217 -28.04 30.64 -21.27
C THR A 217 -28.80 31.93 -20.98
N LEU A 218 -29.06 32.25 -19.70
CA LEU A 218 -29.70 33.50 -19.31
C LEU A 218 -28.84 34.72 -19.64
N GLN A 219 -27.53 34.65 -19.40
CA GLN A 219 -26.60 35.72 -19.78
C GLN A 219 -26.62 35.95 -21.29
N ARG A 220 -26.56 34.89 -22.09
CA ARG A 220 -26.65 34.97 -23.54
C ARG A 220 -27.96 35.60 -24.01
N ILE A 221 -29.10 35.17 -23.46
CA ILE A 221 -30.40 35.77 -23.79
C ILE A 221 -30.45 37.25 -23.37
N SER A 222 -29.86 37.62 -22.24
CA SER A 222 -29.77 39.02 -21.80
C SER A 222 -28.94 39.86 -22.77
N GLU A 223 -27.80 39.34 -23.23
CA GLU A 223 -26.97 39.99 -24.25
C GLU A 223 -27.73 40.15 -25.57
N ASP A 224 -28.45 39.12 -26.02
CA ASP A 224 -29.28 39.17 -27.22
C ASP A 224 -30.39 40.22 -27.07
N ILE A 225 -31.03 40.32 -25.90
CA ILE A 225 -32.02 41.35 -25.60
C ILE A 225 -31.41 42.76 -25.66
N ASP A 226 -30.23 42.96 -25.09
CA ASP A 226 -29.57 44.27 -25.09
C ASP A 226 -29.07 44.66 -26.49
N GLN A 227 -28.63 43.69 -27.30
CA GLN A 227 -28.36 43.91 -28.73
C GLN A 227 -29.61 44.34 -29.49
N ILE A 228 -30.75 43.66 -29.28
CA ILE A 228 -32.02 44.03 -29.90
C ILE A 228 -32.46 45.42 -29.44
N LYS A 229 -32.33 45.77 -28.16
CA LYS A 229 -32.61 47.13 -27.67
C LYS A 229 -31.75 48.17 -28.37
N MET A 230 -30.44 47.94 -28.49
CA MET A 230 -29.53 48.85 -29.19
C MET A 230 -29.92 49.00 -30.67
N GLN A 231 -30.31 47.93 -31.35
CA GLN A 231 -30.82 48.00 -32.72
C GLN A 231 -32.12 48.78 -32.81
N ILE A 232 -33.06 48.60 -31.86
CA ILE A 232 -34.31 49.35 -31.80
C ILE A 232 -34.04 50.83 -31.54
N GLU A 233 -33.11 51.18 -30.65
CA GLU A 233 -32.71 52.57 -30.39
C GLU A 233 -32.04 53.19 -31.61
N GLU A 234 -31.18 52.45 -32.32
CA GLU A 234 -30.54 52.93 -33.55
C GLU A 234 -31.57 53.14 -34.66
N GLN A 235 -32.51 52.21 -34.86
CA GLN A 235 -33.61 52.36 -35.81
C GLN A 235 -34.57 53.47 -35.36
N GLY A 236 -34.83 53.60 -34.07
CA GLY A 236 -35.61 54.69 -33.47
C GLY A 236 -34.96 56.04 -33.72
N ALA A 237 -33.64 56.15 -33.59
CA ALA A 237 -32.89 57.35 -33.92
C ALA A 237 -32.93 57.63 -35.43
N LYS A 238 -32.76 56.61 -36.29
CA LYS A 238 -32.87 56.75 -37.76
C LYS A 238 -34.28 57.15 -38.23
N THR A 239 -35.32 56.65 -37.57
CA THR A 239 -36.72 56.96 -37.91
C THR A 239 -37.21 58.26 -37.28
N SER A 240 -36.67 58.63 -36.11
CA SER A 240 -36.87 59.93 -35.48
C SER A 240 -36.00 61.03 -36.11
N ASP A 241 -34.99 60.67 -36.89
CA ASP A 241 -34.22 61.63 -37.68
C ASP A 241 -35.14 62.22 -38.74
N GLY A 242 -35.73 63.36 -38.42
CA GLY A 242 -36.54 64.15 -39.34
C GLY A 242 -35.71 64.79 -40.46
N ALA A 243 -34.37 64.64 -40.49
CA ALA A 243 -33.51 65.20 -41.52
C ALA A 243 -33.90 64.81 -42.95
N PRO A 244 -34.16 63.53 -43.30
CA PRO A 244 -34.72 63.17 -44.61
C PRO A 244 -36.04 63.90 -44.92
N MET A 245 -36.95 63.99 -43.94
CA MET A 245 -38.21 64.71 -44.12
C MET A 245 -38.00 66.22 -44.32
N MET A 246 -37.05 66.82 -43.60
CA MET A 246 -36.66 68.22 -43.75
C MET A 246 -35.98 68.48 -45.10
N LYS A 247 -35.14 67.56 -45.60
CA LYS A 247 -34.54 67.64 -46.93
C LYS A 247 -35.59 67.60 -48.03
N VAL A 248 -36.58 66.72 -47.92
CA VAL A 248 -37.72 66.68 -48.85
C VAL A 248 -38.51 68.00 -48.79
N LYS A 249 -38.79 68.51 -47.59
CA LYS A 249 -39.48 69.81 -47.41
C LYS A 249 -38.69 70.97 -48.04
N GLN A 250 -37.38 71.02 -47.86
CA GLN A 250 -36.51 72.04 -48.47
C GLN A 250 -36.49 71.93 -50.00
N ALA A 251 -36.44 70.71 -50.55
CA ALA A 251 -36.50 70.49 -52.00
C ALA A 251 -37.84 70.97 -52.58
N ILE A 252 -38.95 70.69 -51.90
CA ILE A 252 -40.28 71.18 -52.30
C ILE A 252 -40.31 72.72 -52.31
N LEU A 253 -39.85 73.39 -51.24
CA LEU A 253 -39.81 74.85 -51.19
C LEU A 253 -38.94 75.45 -52.30
N LYS A 254 -37.82 74.83 -52.62
CA LYS A 254 -36.95 75.27 -53.72
C LYS A 254 -37.63 75.15 -55.08
N ILE A 255 -38.34 74.04 -55.31
CA ILE A 255 -39.12 73.85 -56.54
C ILE A 255 -40.24 74.90 -56.62
N GLU A 256 -40.93 75.20 -55.53
CA GLU A 256 -41.94 76.26 -55.48
C GLU A 256 -41.35 77.64 -55.83
N GLU A 257 -40.18 77.97 -55.32
CA GLU A 257 -39.47 79.22 -55.65
C GLU A 257 -39.05 79.27 -57.13
N GLU A 258 -38.53 78.16 -57.68
CA GLU A 258 -38.19 78.04 -59.10
C GLU A 258 -39.42 78.20 -60.00
N ILE A 259 -40.57 77.61 -59.63
CA ILE A 259 -41.85 77.79 -60.33
C ILE A 259 -42.28 79.26 -60.30
N GLN A 260 -42.19 79.94 -59.15
CA GLN A 260 -42.52 81.37 -59.05
C GLN A 260 -41.61 82.22 -59.93
N ARG A 261 -40.30 81.96 -59.91
CA ARG A 261 -39.33 82.66 -60.77
C ARG A 261 -39.64 82.44 -62.24
N MET A 262 -39.93 81.20 -62.63
CA MET A 262 -40.29 80.84 -64.00
C MET A 262 -41.59 81.53 -64.43
N ASN A 263 -42.60 81.61 -63.56
CA ASN A 263 -43.84 82.33 -63.85
C ASN A 263 -43.61 83.83 -64.08
N VAL A 264 -42.75 84.48 -63.29
CA VAL A 264 -42.37 85.89 -63.52
C VAL A 264 -41.65 86.05 -64.85
N GLN A 265 -40.71 85.14 -65.17
CA GLN A 265 -40.01 85.16 -66.45
C GLN A 265 -40.97 84.96 -67.63
N ILE A 266 -41.91 84.03 -67.53
CA ILE A 266 -42.98 83.83 -68.53
C ILE A 266 -43.79 85.11 -68.68
N GLY A 267 -44.25 85.74 -67.60
CA GLY A 267 -45.02 86.99 -67.67
C GLY A 267 -44.26 88.16 -68.30
N VAL A 268 -42.95 88.29 -68.03
CA VAL A 268 -42.11 89.31 -68.67
C VAL A 268 -41.90 89.01 -70.15
N LEU A 269 -41.70 87.73 -70.52
CA LEU A 269 -41.58 87.31 -71.91
C LEU A 269 -42.90 87.51 -72.67
N GLU A 270 -44.03 87.19 -72.07
CA GLU A 270 -45.37 87.46 -72.60
C GLU A 270 -45.59 88.96 -72.81
N GLN A 271 -45.24 89.80 -71.83
CA GLN A 271 -45.32 91.27 -71.99
C GLN A 271 -44.38 91.80 -73.08
N ASN A 272 -43.16 91.29 -73.18
CA ASN A 272 -42.23 91.66 -74.26
C ASN A 272 -42.75 91.22 -75.63
N LEU A 273 -43.31 90.01 -75.72
CA LEU A 273 -43.91 89.48 -76.94
C LEU A 273 -45.11 90.33 -77.36
N LEU A 274 -46.02 90.62 -76.41
CA LEU A 274 -47.16 91.49 -76.65
C LEU A 274 -46.72 92.90 -77.05
N GLN A 275 -45.73 93.50 -76.38
CA GLN A 275 -45.18 94.80 -76.78
C GLN A 275 -44.54 94.76 -78.16
N THR A 276 -43.86 93.68 -78.54
CA THR A 276 -43.27 93.51 -79.88
C THR A 276 -44.38 93.41 -80.92
N GLN A 277 -45.42 92.60 -80.67
CA GLN A 277 -46.60 92.52 -81.54
C GLN A 277 -47.33 93.87 -81.64
N LEU A 278 -47.42 94.64 -80.55
CA LEU A 278 -48.03 95.97 -80.54
C LEU A 278 -47.18 96.97 -81.31
N LYS A 279 -45.84 96.94 -81.16
CA LYS A 279 -44.90 97.74 -81.94
C LYS A 279 -44.96 97.38 -83.43
N GLU A 280 -45.05 96.10 -83.78
CA GLU A 280 -45.26 95.65 -85.15
C GLU A 280 -46.59 96.20 -85.70
N ARG A 281 -47.70 96.03 -84.97
CA ARG A 281 -49.02 96.60 -85.34
C ARG A 281 -48.98 98.12 -85.51
N VAL A 282 -48.29 98.84 -84.63
CA VAL A 282 -48.11 100.30 -84.73
C VAL A 282 -47.19 100.67 -85.89
N SER A 283 -46.14 99.90 -86.18
CA SER A 283 -45.28 100.11 -87.35
C SER A 283 -46.06 99.90 -88.66
N TYR A 284 -46.90 98.86 -88.74
CA TYR A 284 -47.80 98.64 -89.87
C TYR A 284 -48.87 99.72 -89.98
N ALA A 285 -49.36 100.27 -88.86
CA ALA A 285 -50.30 101.39 -88.85
C ALA A 285 -49.64 102.74 -89.21
N ALA A 286 -48.37 102.94 -88.85
CA ALA A 286 -47.58 104.11 -89.22
C ALA A 286 -47.16 104.07 -90.71
N GLU A 287 -46.81 102.88 -91.24
CA GLU A 287 -46.60 102.67 -92.67
C GLU A 287 -47.90 102.80 -93.49
N ALA A 288 -49.06 102.52 -92.90
CA ALA A 288 -50.37 102.70 -93.55
C ALA A 288 -50.87 104.16 -93.58
N TYR A 289 -50.25 105.10 -92.84
CA TYR A 289 -50.74 106.49 -92.70
C TYR A 289 -49.69 107.62 -92.86
N GLY A 290 -48.52 107.40 -93.49
CA GLY A 290 -47.56 108.51 -93.69
C GLY A 290 -46.54 108.38 -94.84
N VAL A 291 -46.84 109.05 -95.96
CA VAL A 291 -45.86 109.69 -96.85
C VAL A 291 -45.75 111.17 -96.42
N ALA A 292 -44.51 111.67 -96.35
CA ALA A 292 -44.06 113.07 -96.11
C ALA A 292 -44.18 113.61 -94.67
#